data_AF-A0A7S1XUY3-F1
#
_entry.id   AF-A0A7S1XUY3-F1
#
_cell.length_a   1.000
_cell.length_b   1.000
_cell.length_c   1.000
_cell.angle_alpha   90.00
_cell.angle_beta   90.00
_cell.angle_gamma   90.00
#
_symmetry.space_group_name_H-M   'P 1'
#
loop_
_entity.id
_entity.type
_entity.pdbx_description
1 polymer ?
#
loop_
_entity_poly.entity_id
_entity_poly.type
_entity_poly.pdbx_seq_one_letter_code
_entity_poly.pdbx_strand_id
1 'polypeptide(L)'
;RTMSAMGLKRKRPRGGVGGDDLASPAALTKRSGSPFEVVTLRVCCSLLPSSLGDVPGGVRRQLFRLLMRYLPEAGGVVVGFQNIGFAPGARHGRIHDEEPHIHFDIVARALVFAPQAGLELVGEVQRVAQTHVA
;
A
#
# COMPACT_ATOMS: atom_id res chain seq x y z
N ARG A 1 14.27 -12.56 15.06
CA ARG A 1 14.07 -11.11 15.29
C ARG A 1 14.94 -10.38 14.26
N THR A 2 14.43 -10.12 13.06
CA THR A 2 14.99 -9.19 12.06
C THR A 2 13.89 -8.87 11.06
N MET A 3 13.56 -7.58 10.90
CA MET A 3 12.60 -7.08 9.91
C MET A 3 13.34 -6.92 8.58
N SER A 4 12.88 -7.60 7.52
CA SER A 4 13.39 -7.36 6.17
C SER A 4 12.61 -6.20 5.54
N ALA A 5 13.33 -5.15 5.19
CA ALA A 5 12.79 -3.88 4.71
C ALA A 5 12.36 -3.99 3.24
N MET A 6 11.13 -3.58 2.98
CA MET A 6 10.54 -3.47 1.64
C MET A 6 11.18 -2.28 0.92
N GLY A 7 12.03 -2.55 -0.07
CA GLY A 7 12.72 -1.52 -0.84
C GLY A 7 11.90 -1.06 -2.05
N LEU A 8 11.28 0.12 -1.97
CA LEU A 8 10.67 0.81 -3.11
C LEU A 8 11.71 1.75 -3.75
N LYS A 9 12.24 1.40 -4.94
CA LYS A 9 13.18 2.26 -5.69
C LYS A 9 12.51 2.90 -6.91
N ARG A 10 12.60 4.24 -6.99
CA ARG A 10 12.25 5.04 -8.18
C ARG A 10 13.48 5.23 -9.08
N LYS A 11 13.36 4.91 -10.37
CA LYS A 11 14.38 5.18 -11.40
C LYS A 11 14.22 6.62 -11.92
N ARG A 12 15.26 7.45 -11.79
CA ARG A 12 15.29 8.84 -12.32
C ARG A 12 15.87 8.85 -13.75
N PRO A 13 15.29 9.61 -14.70
CA PRO A 13 15.99 9.97 -15.93
C PRO A 13 16.98 11.14 -15.68
N ARG A 14 18.11 11.12 -16.40
CA ARG A 14 19.12 12.20 -16.43
C ARG A 14 18.62 13.35 -17.30
N GLY A 15 18.88 14.59 -16.88
CA GLY A 15 18.70 15.81 -17.67
C GLY A 15 18.28 16.97 -16.77
N GLY A 16 19.17 17.94 -16.58
CA GLY A 16 19.00 19.02 -15.61
C GLY A 16 18.42 20.32 -16.18
N VAL A 17 18.09 21.20 -15.23
CA VAL A 17 18.28 22.67 -15.14
C VAL A 17 17.04 23.30 -14.53
N GLY A 18 17.27 24.17 -13.54
CA GLY A 18 16.33 25.20 -13.08
C GLY A 18 15.42 24.74 -11.95
N GLY A 19 15.66 25.26 -10.75
CA GLY A 19 14.76 25.08 -9.62
C GLY A 19 13.47 25.86 -9.81
N ASP A 20 12.38 25.27 -9.34
CA ASP A 20 11.17 25.87 -8.77
C ASP A 20 10.43 24.70 -8.08
N ASP A 21 10.20 24.83 -6.78
CA ASP A 21 9.25 24.09 -5.93
C ASP A 21 8.98 22.60 -6.27
N LEU A 22 9.60 21.71 -5.48
CA LEU A 22 9.18 20.30 -5.38
C LEU A 22 7.76 20.23 -4.77
N ALA A 23 6.76 20.45 -5.61
CA ALA A 23 5.42 19.95 -5.40
C ALA A 23 5.51 18.43 -5.21
N SER A 24 5.30 18.01 -3.96
CA SER A 24 5.00 16.63 -3.60
C SER A 24 3.94 16.09 -4.54
N PRO A 25 4.04 14.85 -5.07
CA PRO A 25 3.03 14.28 -5.95
C PRO A 25 1.82 13.78 -5.13
N ALA A 26 1.34 14.60 -4.20
CA ALA A 26 -0.01 14.52 -3.69
C ALA A 26 -0.91 15.09 -4.79
N ALA A 27 -1.13 14.30 -5.85
CA ALA A 27 -2.12 14.62 -6.87
C ALA A 27 -3.45 14.81 -6.15
N LEU A 28 -3.87 16.07 -6.02
CA LEU A 28 -5.10 16.50 -5.39
C LEU A 28 -6.26 16.10 -6.30
N THR A 29 -6.61 14.82 -6.28
CA THR A 29 -7.92 14.36 -6.73
C THR A 29 -8.94 15.02 -5.81
N LYS A 30 -9.87 15.78 -6.38
CA LYS A 30 -10.96 16.43 -5.65
C LYS A 30 -11.70 15.36 -4.85
N ARG A 31 -11.43 15.32 -3.54
CA ARG A 31 -11.94 14.26 -2.66
C ARG A 31 -13.42 14.51 -2.47
N SER A 32 -14.25 13.58 -2.95
CA SER A 32 -15.65 13.47 -2.50
C SER A 32 -15.65 13.54 -0.98
N GLY A 33 -16.66 14.13 -0.33
CA GLY A 33 -16.76 14.22 1.15
C GLY A 33 -16.79 12.88 1.91
N SER A 34 -16.50 11.76 1.23
CA SER A 34 -16.26 10.43 1.79
C SER A 34 -14.85 10.33 2.39
N PRO A 35 -14.68 9.74 3.59
CA PRO A 35 -13.38 9.43 4.15
C PRO A 35 -12.70 8.20 3.51
N PHE A 36 -13.37 7.54 2.56
CA PHE A 36 -12.85 6.39 1.83
C PHE A 36 -12.38 6.77 0.43
N GLU A 37 -11.20 6.31 0.06
CA GLU A 37 -10.60 6.46 -1.27
C GLU A 37 -10.07 5.13 -1.80
N VAL A 38 -10.14 4.94 -3.13
CA VAL A 38 -9.54 3.77 -3.79
C VAL A 38 -8.20 4.17 -4.40
N VAL A 39 -7.12 3.54 -3.93
CA VAL A 39 -5.75 3.83 -4.35
C VAL A 39 -5.14 2.61 -5.03
N THR A 40 -4.43 2.81 -6.13
CA THR A 40 -3.66 1.72 -6.78
C THR A 40 -2.29 1.59 -6.12
N LEU A 41 -2.04 0.43 -5.51
CA LEU A 41 -0.77 0.10 -4.87
C LEU A 41 0.06 -0.81 -5.76
N ARG A 42 1.37 -0.57 -5.79
CA ARG A 42 2.37 -1.46 -6.40
C ARG A 42 3.22 -2.05 -5.27
N VAL A 43 3.11 -3.35 -5.08
CA VAL A 43 3.69 -4.08 -3.94
C VAL A 43 4.66 -5.11 -4.49
N CYS A 44 5.88 -5.14 -3.96
CA CYS A 44 6.81 -6.24 -4.20
C CYS A 44 6.58 -7.31 -3.14
N CYS A 45 6.12 -8.49 -3.56
CA CYS A 45 5.90 -9.64 -2.69
C CYS A 45 7.09 -10.61 -2.82
N SER A 46 7.61 -11.07 -1.70
CA SER A 46 8.72 -12.04 -1.65
C SER A 46 8.15 -13.34 -1.12
N LEU A 47 8.01 -14.33 -1.99
CA LEU A 47 7.45 -15.63 -1.64
C LEU A 47 8.56 -16.67 -1.44
N LEU A 48 8.35 -17.57 -0.48
CA LEU A 48 9.21 -18.73 -0.31
C LEU A 48 9.04 -19.70 -1.50
N PRO A 49 10.07 -20.48 -1.87
CA PRO A 49 9.95 -21.53 -2.89
C PRO A 49 8.82 -22.52 -2.62
N SER A 50 8.53 -22.81 -1.34
CA SER A 50 7.42 -23.68 -0.93
C SER A 50 6.03 -23.13 -1.31
N SER A 51 5.91 -21.83 -1.57
CA SER A 51 4.66 -21.19 -1.99
C SER A 51 4.42 -21.27 -3.50
N LEU A 52 5.31 -21.89 -4.27
CA LEU A 52 5.15 -22.04 -5.73
C LEU A 52 3.92 -22.86 -6.14
N GLY A 53 3.46 -23.79 -5.29
CA GLY A 53 2.23 -24.55 -5.54
C GLY A 53 0.95 -23.70 -5.52
N ASP A 54 0.98 -22.55 -4.85
CA ASP A 54 -0.13 -21.59 -4.77
C ASP A 54 0.42 -20.15 -4.63
N VAL A 55 0.95 -19.64 -5.74
CA VAL A 55 1.48 -18.27 -5.81
C VAL A 55 0.39 -17.22 -5.52
N PRO A 56 -0.82 -17.28 -6.13
CA PRO A 56 -1.86 -16.29 -5.87
C PRO A 56 -2.28 -16.25 -4.40
N GLY A 57 -2.40 -17.40 -3.73
CA GLY A 57 -2.69 -17.44 -2.30
C GLY A 57 -1.53 -16.93 -1.45
N GLY A 58 -0.28 -17.20 -1.83
CA GLY A 58 0.91 -16.61 -1.19
C GLY A 58 0.91 -15.08 -1.23
N VAL A 59 0.64 -14.52 -2.42
CA VAL A 59 0.52 -13.06 -2.61
C VAL A 59 -0.64 -12.49 -1.78
N ARG A 60 -1.82 -13.12 -1.80
CA ARG A 60 -2.97 -12.68 -0.99
C ARG A 60 -2.65 -12.71 0.50
N ARG A 61 -2.02 -13.77 1.01
CA ARG A 61 -1.59 -13.86 2.41
C ARG A 61 -0.68 -12.69 2.79
N GLN A 62 0.27 -12.34 1.93
CA GLN A 62 1.18 -11.22 2.20
C GLN A 62 0.46 -9.86 2.19
N LEU A 63 -0.41 -9.62 1.20
CA LEU A 63 -1.24 -8.40 1.12
C LEU A 63 -2.21 -8.28 2.30
N PHE A 64 -2.86 -9.37 2.69
CA PHE A 64 -3.88 -9.35 3.74
C PHE A 64 -3.30 -9.05 5.13
N ARG A 65 -2.00 -9.24 5.35
CA ARG A 65 -1.31 -8.78 6.56
C ARG A 65 -1.25 -7.24 6.67
N LEU A 66 -1.57 -6.53 5.60
CA LEU A 66 -1.65 -5.07 5.55
C LEU A 66 -3.09 -4.55 5.79
N LEU A 67 -4.09 -5.43 5.84
CA LEU A 67 -5.46 -5.04 6.16
C LEU A 67 -5.53 -4.47 7.59
N MET A 68 -6.40 -3.47 7.77
CA MET A 68 -6.63 -2.76 9.03
C MET A 68 -5.38 -2.09 9.60
N ARG A 69 -4.39 -1.79 8.75
CA ARG A 69 -3.16 -1.09 9.14
C ARG A 69 -3.01 0.21 8.36
N TYR A 70 -2.49 1.23 9.06
CA TYR A 70 -2.09 2.47 8.43
C TYR A 70 -0.86 2.23 7.54
N LEU A 71 -0.99 2.55 6.26
CA LEU A 71 0.12 2.53 5.30
C LEU A 71 0.45 3.97 4.90
N PRO A 72 1.65 4.47 5.23
CA PRO A 72 2.09 5.80 4.81
C PRO A 72 2.06 5.99 3.29
N GLU A 73 2.39 4.94 2.53
CA GLU A 73 2.36 4.96 1.06
C GLU A 73 0.94 5.09 0.49
N ALA A 74 -0.06 4.63 1.22
CA ALA A 74 -1.47 4.73 0.85
C ALA A 74 -2.15 5.96 1.45
N GLY A 75 -1.50 6.67 2.39
CA GLY A 75 -2.04 7.86 3.05
C GLY A 75 -3.20 7.59 4.02
N GLY A 76 -3.38 6.34 4.47
CA GLY A 76 -4.51 5.96 5.31
C GLY A 76 -4.49 4.50 5.74
N VAL A 77 -5.60 4.04 6.32
CA VAL A 77 -5.78 2.65 6.77
C VAL A 77 -6.34 1.82 5.63
N VAL A 78 -5.65 0.74 5.25
CA VAL A 78 -6.17 -0.16 4.21
C VAL A 78 -7.28 -1.03 4.77
N VAL A 79 -8.48 -0.91 4.23
CA VAL A 79 -9.68 -1.66 4.67
C VAL A 79 -9.92 -2.87 3.77
N GLY A 80 -9.51 -2.81 2.51
CA GLY A 80 -9.75 -3.90 1.57
C GLY A 80 -8.86 -3.83 0.33
N PHE A 81 -8.80 -4.95 -0.40
CA PHE A 81 -8.12 -5.05 -1.69
C PHE A 81 -9.07 -5.58 -2.76
N GLN A 82 -8.91 -5.08 -3.97
CA GLN A 82 -9.62 -5.51 -5.17
C GLN A 82 -8.62 -5.61 -6.34
N ASN A 83 -8.96 -6.43 -7.35
CA ASN A 83 -8.18 -6.57 -8.58
C ASN A 83 -6.68 -6.83 -8.34
N ILE A 84 -6.37 -7.77 -7.44
CA ILE A 84 -4.99 -8.18 -7.16
C ILE A 84 -4.47 -8.96 -8.36
N GLY A 85 -3.38 -8.51 -8.96
CA GLY A 85 -2.75 -9.17 -10.09
C GLY A 85 -1.30 -8.77 -10.26
N PHE A 86 -0.59 -9.46 -11.16
CA PHE A 86 0.79 -9.12 -11.48
C PHE A 86 0.86 -7.76 -12.21
N ALA A 87 1.96 -7.04 -12.00
CA ALA A 87 2.21 -5.81 -12.72
C ALA A 87 2.28 -6.05 -14.23
N PRO A 88 1.85 -5.09 -15.06
CA PRO A 88 2.00 -5.19 -16.51
C PRO A 88 3.45 -5.46 -16.90
N GLY A 89 3.69 -6.52 -17.67
CA GLY A 89 5.02 -6.97 -18.07
C GLY A 89 5.73 -7.90 -17.09
N ALA A 90 5.23 -8.07 -15.86
CA ALA A 90 5.74 -9.04 -14.89
C ALA A 90 5.08 -10.41 -15.11
N ARG A 91 5.64 -11.20 -16.04
CA ARG A 91 5.15 -12.56 -16.34
C ARG A 91 5.72 -13.65 -15.43
N HIS A 92 6.86 -13.37 -14.78
CA HIS A 92 7.60 -14.34 -13.97
C HIS A 92 8.09 -13.68 -12.69
N GLY A 93 8.24 -14.48 -11.64
CA GLY A 93 8.96 -14.08 -10.44
C GLY A 93 10.47 -14.02 -10.71
N ARG A 94 11.17 -13.16 -9.98
CA ARG A 94 12.63 -13.03 -10.05
C ARG A 94 13.25 -13.54 -8.75
N ILE A 95 14.29 -14.34 -8.86
CA ILE A 95 15.14 -14.70 -7.71
C ILE A 95 16.37 -13.81 -7.78
N HIS A 96 16.76 -13.22 -6.65
CA HIS A 96 17.96 -12.42 -6.53
C HIS A 96 19.08 -13.28 -5.93
N ASP A 97 20.32 -13.06 -6.35
CA ASP A 97 21.46 -13.97 -6.08
C ASP A 97 21.70 -14.27 -4.59
N GLU A 98 21.30 -13.37 -3.70
CA GLU A 98 21.55 -13.45 -2.25
C GLU A 98 20.50 -14.26 -1.47
N GLU A 99 19.29 -14.42 -2.00
CA GLU A 99 18.19 -15.02 -1.24
C GLU A 99 17.26 -15.87 -2.13
N PRO A 100 16.91 -17.11 -1.72
CA PRO A 100 16.08 -18.01 -2.53
C PRO A 100 14.61 -17.58 -2.60
N HIS A 101 14.26 -16.39 -2.12
CA HIS A 101 12.90 -15.86 -2.23
C HIS A 101 12.60 -15.43 -3.68
N ILE A 102 11.35 -15.65 -4.07
CA ILE A 102 10.87 -15.34 -5.40
C ILE A 102 10.08 -14.04 -5.31
N HIS A 103 10.56 -13.00 -5.97
CA HIS A 103 10.01 -11.66 -5.93
C HIS A 103 9.02 -11.45 -7.08
N PHE A 104 7.82 -11.01 -6.74
CA PHE A 104 6.74 -10.69 -7.67
C PHE A 104 6.34 -9.23 -7.54
N ASP A 105 6.27 -8.53 -8.67
CA ASP A 105 5.69 -7.20 -8.74
C ASP A 105 4.16 -7.33 -8.88
N ILE A 106 3.43 -6.86 -7.88
CA ILE A 106 1.97 -6.97 -7.79
C ILE A 106 1.35 -5.59 -7.86
N VAL A 107 0.22 -5.49 -8.56
CA VAL A 107 -0.65 -4.32 -8.58
C VAL A 107 -1.99 -4.70 -7.96
N ALA A 108 -2.47 -3.88 -7.04
CA ALA A 108 -3.78 -4.06 -6.42
C ALA A 108 -4.47 -2.71 -6.22
N ARG A 109 -5.80 -2.71 -6.23
CA ARG A 109 -6.60 -1.55 -5.81
C ARG A 109 -6.92 -1.71 -4.34
N ALA A 110 -6.41 -0.83 -3.51
CA ALA A 110 -6.71 -0.80 -2.09
C ALA A 110 -7.86 0.19 -1.82
N LEU A 111 -8.85 -0.23 -1.03
CA LEU A 111 -9.79 0.68 -0.39
C LEU A 111 -9.13 1.19 0.89
N VAL A 112 -8.98 2.50 0.99
CA VAL A 112 -8.25 3.17 2.06
C VAL A 112 -9.19 4.10 2.80
N PHE A 113 -9.21 4.01 4.12
CA PHE A 113 -9.85 4.98 5.01
C PHE A 113 -8.81 6.06 5.35
N ALA A 114 -9.01 7.26 4.80
CA ALA A 114 -8.11 8.40 4.92
C ALA A 114 -8.92 9.66 5.29
N PRO A 115 -9.49 9.72 6.51
CA PRO A 115 -10.21 10.90 6.98
C PRO A 115 -9.27 12.11 7.03
N GLN A 116 -9.78 13.28 6.69
CA GLN A 116 -9.05 14.55 6.75
C GLN A 116 -9.58 15.43 7.88
N ALA A 117 -8.74 16.35 8.36
CA ALA A 117 -9.17 17.34 9.33
C ALA A 117 -10.32 18.17 8.75
N GLY A 118 -11.39 18.36 9.55
CA GLY A 118 -12.61 19.05 9.13
C GLY A 118 -13.67 18.16 8.47
N LEU A 119 -13.42 16.86 8.33
CA LEU A 119 -14.41 15.90 7.85
C LEU A 119 -15.28 15.39 9.01
N GLU A 120 -16.60 15.37 8.82
CA GLU A 120 -17.54 14.85 9.81
C GLU A 120 -17.57 13.31 9.77
N LEU A 121 -17.26 12.69 10.91
CA LEU A 121 -17.31 11.24 11.07
C LEU A 121 -18.41 10.88 12.07
N VAL A 122 -19.15 9.83 11.76
CA VAL A 122 -20.16 9.26 12.65
C VAL A 122 -19.56 8.06 13.36
N GLY A 123 -19.72 8.02 14.68
CA GLY A 123 -19.30 6.91 15.54
C GLY A 123 -20.32 6.70 16.66
N GLU A 124 -20.31 5.51 17.24
CA GLU A 124 -21.10 5.17 18.42
C GLU A 124 -20.24 5.37 19.68
N VAL A 125 -20.82 5.97 20.72
CA VAL A 125 -20.12 6.20 21.99
C VAL A 125 -19.95 4.86 22.72
N GLN A 126 -18.70 4.44 22.87
CA GLN A 126 -18.31 3.23 23.59
C GLN A 126 -18.04 3.51 25.07
N ARG A 127 -17.45 4.67 25.40
CA ARG A 127 -17.07 5.02 26.77
C ARG A 127 -17.09 6.52 27.02
N VAL A 128 -17.64 6.92 28.16
CA VAL A 128 -17.59 8.30 28.65
C VAL A 128 -16.73 8.36 29.92
N ALA A 129 -15.66 9.16 29.89
CA ALA A 129 -14.86 9.51 31.04
C ALA A 129 -15.01 11.01 31.34
N GLN A 130 -14.53 11.46 32.51
CA GLN A 130 -14.63 12.88 32.89
C GLN A 130 -13.87 13.82 31.94
N THR A 131 -12.85 13.33 31.23
CA THR A 131 -11.98 14.14 30.35
C THR A 131 -12.10 13.81 28.86
N HIS A 132 -12.72 12.68 28.49
CA HIS A 132 -12.79 12.24 27.10
C HIS A 132 -14.00 11.34 26.85
N VAL A 133 -14.43 11.30 25.59
CA VAL A 133 -15.45 10.40 25.07
C VAL A 133 -14.80 9.55 23.98
N ALA A 134 -15.06 8.25 24.00
CA ALA A 134 -14.62 7.27 23.01
C ALA A 134 -15.80 6.48 22.48
#